data_AF-C8VVC2-F1
#
_entry.id   AF-C8VVC2-F1
#
_cell.length_a   1.000
_cell.length_b   1.000
_cell.length_c   1.000
_cell.angle_alpha   90.00
_cell.angle_beta   90.00
_cell.angle_gamma   90.00
#
_symmetry.space_group_name_H-M   'P 1'
#
loop_
_entity.id
_entity.type
_entity.pdbx_description
1 polymer ?
#
loop_
_entity_poly.entity_id
_entity_poly.type
_entity_poly.pdbx_seq_one_letter_code
_entity_poly.pdbx_strand_id
1 'polypeptide(L)' 'MAISSRFNFAPGVTVNILTNGGFIFTGELIDETNVTDTTTGTTTGTNGSFLIIRLTAATAPFVAGQVVRISTNQIVALG' A
#
# COMPACT_ATOMS: atom_id res chain seq x y z
N MET A 1 6.20 -7.70 -13.86
CA MET A 1 5.65 -6.48 -13.23
C MET A 1 4.15 -6.55 -13.42
N ALA A 2 3.41 -6.82 -12.35
CA ALA A 2 1.96 -6.87 -12.41
C ALA A 2 1.43 -5.50 -12.01
N ILE A 3 0.82 -4.80 -12.95
CA ILE A 3 0.00 -3.63 -12.62
C ILE A 3 -1.20 -4.17 -11.84
N SER A 4 -1.48 -3.59 -10.68
CA SER A 4 -2.65 -3.97 -9.90
C SER A 4 -3.93 -3.81 -10.73
N SER A 5 -4.85 -4.76 -10.62
CA SER A 5 -6.20 -4.63 -11.18
C SER A 5 -7.10 -3.68 -10.39
N ARG A 6 -6.66 -3.22 -9.20
CA ARG A 6 -7.41 -2.32 -8.31
C ARG A 6 -6.85 -0.89 -8.30
N PHE A 7 -5.52 -0.75 -8.36
CA PHE A 7 -4.82 0.54 -8.35
C PHE A 7 -3.96 0.66 -9.61
N ASN A 8 -4.52 1.28 -10.65
CA ASN A 8 -3.83 1.52 -11.92
C ASN A 8 -3.20 2.92 -11.94
N PHE A 9 -2.04 3.05 -11.29
CA PHE A 9 -1.24 4.27 -11.34
C PHE A 9 0.03 4.01 -12.15
N ALA A 10 0.56 5.06 -12.78
CA ALA A 10 1.91 4.99 -13.31
C ALA A 10 2.90 4.78 -12.14
N PRO A 11 3.92 3.90 -12.27
CA PRO A 11 4.99 3.82 -11.30
C PRO A 11 5.63 5.21 -11.09
N GLY A 12 5.98 5.56 -9.85
CA GLY A 12 6.60 6.85 -9.55
C GLY A 12 5.63 7.99 -9.23
N VAL A 13 4.31 7.74 -9.24
CA VAL A 13 3.32 8.74 -8.82
C VAL A 13 3.41 8.97 -7.32
N THR A 14 3.44 10.25 -6.91
CA THR A 14 3.31 10.63 -5.50
C THR A 14 1.84 10.59 -5.11
N VAL A 15 1.54 9.94 -3.99
CA VAL A 15 0.19 9.80 -3.45
C VAL A 15 0.14 10.19 -1.98
N ASN A 16 -1.01 10.68 -1.57
CA ASN A 16 -1.40 10.83 -0.17
C ASN A 16 -2.40 9.71 0.18
N ILE A 17 -2.10 8.97 1.24
CA ILE A 17 -2.91 7.84 1.69
C ILE A 17 -3.42 8.15 3.09
N LEU A 18 -4.74 8.26 3.23
CA LEU A 18 -5.41 8.35 4.52
C LEU A 18 -5.77 6.94 5.00
N THR A 19 -5.41 6.62 6.24
CA THR A 19 -5.73 5.33 6.86
C THR A 19 -6.84 5.42 7.91
N ASN A 20 -7.46 4.28 8.25
CA ASN A 20 -8.51 4.18 9.28
C ASN A 20 -8.05 4.70 10.65
N GLY A 21 -6.74 4.65 10.94
CA GLY A 21 -6.15 5.20 12.16
C GLY A 21 -5.97 6.73 12.16
N GLY A 22 -6.38 7.42 11.09
CA GLY A 22 -6.20 8.87 10.93
C GLY A 22 -4.81 9.29 10.48
N PHE A 23 -3.89 8.34 10.24
CA PHE A 23 -2.56 8.64 9.73
C PHE A 23 -2.60 8.93 8.24
N ILE A 24 -1.83 9.93 7.82
CA ILE A 24 -1.62 10.30 6.43
C ILE A 24 -0.19 9.92 6.05
N PHE A 25 -0.05 9.09 5.02
CA PHE A 25 1.23 8.73 4.43
C PHE A 25 1.37 9.40 3.07
N THR A 26 2.45 10.15 2.87
CA THR A 26 2.77 10.78 1.59
C THR A 26 3.99 10.10 1.00
N GLY A 27 3.88 9.56 -0.21
CA GLY A 27 4.97 8.80 -0.81
C GLY A 27 4.77 8.45 -2.27
N GLU A 28 5.84 7.93 -2.87
CA GLU A 28 5.88 7.41 -4.22
C GLU A 28 5.33 5.98 -4.24
N LEU A 29 4.37 5.70 -5.12
CA LEU A 29 3.88 4.35 -5.40
C LEU A 29 4.99 3.51 -6.04
N ILE A 30 5.29 2.37 -5.42
CA ILE A 30 6.24 1.39 -5.95
C ILE A 30 5.50 0.22 -6.59
N ASP A 31 4.66 -0.47 -5.80
CA ASP A 31 4.01 -1.72 -6.23
C ASP A 31 2.80 -2.06 -5.34
N GLU A 32 1.97 -3.00 -5.77
CA GLU A 32 0.96 -3.66 -4.94
C GLU A 32 1.22 -5.17 -4.88
N THR A 33 1.23 -5.72 -3.67
CA THR A 33 1.38 -7.16 -3.48
C THR A 33 0.11 -7.75 -2.87
N ASN A 34 -0.40 -8.80 -3.51
CA ASN A 34 -1.45 -9.65 -2.94
C ASN A 34 -0.81 -10.82 -2.22
N VAL A 35 -1.16 -11.03 -0.95
CA VAL A 35 -0.75 -12.24 -0.24
C VAL A 35 -1.68 -13.37 -0.64
N THR A 36 -1.16 -14.41 -1.28
CA THR A 36 -1.91 -15.65 -1.55
C THR A 36 -1.42 -16.72 -0.59
N ASP A 37 -2.28 -17.17 0.32
CA ASP A 37 -1.97 -18.32 1.18
C ASP A 37 -1.72 -19.55 0.28
N THR A 38 -0.47 -20.01 0.27
CA THR A 38 -0.01 -21.10 -0.61
C THR A 38 -0.35 -22.48 -0.04
N THR A 39 -0.90 -22.55 1.18
CA THR A 39 -1.12 -23.82 1.90
C THR A 39 -2.45 -24.50 1.55
N THR A 40 -3.45 -23.74 1.12
CA THR A 40 -4.81 -24.25 0.85
C THR A 40 -5.25 -24.06 -0.60
N GLY A 41 -4.46 -23.38 -1.45
CA GLY A 41 -4.81 -23.10 -2.85
C GLY A 41 -6.15 -22.35 -3.02
N THR A 42 -6.71 -21.85 -1.93
CA THR A 42 -8.02 -21.19 -1.85
C THR A 42 -7.81 -19.78 -1.32
N THR A 43 -8.39 -18.79 -2.01
CA THR A 43 -8.41 -17.39 -1.59
C THR A 43 -9.46 -17.16 -0.49
N THR A 44 -9.56 -18.06 0.50
CA THR A 44 -10.60 -18.00 1.54
C THR A 44 -9.98 -17.50 2.83
N GLY A 45 -9.87 -16.19 2.93
CA GLY A 45 -9.38 -15.50 4.12
C GLY A 45 -9.11 -14.04 3.77
N THR A 46 -9.10 -13.19 4.78
CA THR A 46 -8.68 -11.78 4.77
C THR A 46 -7.22 -11.65 4.30
N ASN A 47 -6.92 -12.06 3.08
CA ASN A 47 -5.63 -12.01 2.45
C ASN A 47 -5.34 -10.54 2.14
N GLY A 48 -4.60 -9.91 3.03
CA GLY A 48 -4.27 -8.49 2.97
C GLY A 48 -3.51 -8.21 1.68
N SER A 49 -4.12 -7.45 0.77
CA SER A 49 -3.33 -6.71 -0.21
C SER A 49 -2.56 -5.62 0.54
N PHE A 50 -1.32 -5.38 0.10
CA PHE A 50 -0.48 -4.32 0.60
C PHE A 50 -0.07 -3.40 -0.53
N LEU A 51 -0.27 -2.11 -0.32
CA LEU A 51 0.30 -1.07 -1.14
C LEU A 51 1.70 -0.74 -0.63
N ILE A 52 2.68 -0.77 -1.53
CA ILE A 52 4.08 -0.49 -1.24
C ILE A 52 4.39 0.92 -1.71
N ILE A 53 4.80 1.79 -0.77
CA ILE A 53 5.18 3.16 -1.07
C ILE A 53 6.55 3.50 -0.48
N ARG A 54 7.28 4.41 -1.13
CA ARG A 54 8.43 5.09 -0.56
C ARG A 54 7.99 6.44 -0.02
N LEU A 55 8.13 6.66 1.28
CA LEU A 55 7.73 7.92 1.92
C LEU A 55 8.54 9.09 1.38
N THR A 56 7.87 10.15 0.97
CA THR A 56 8.49 11.44 0.58
C THR A 56 8.43 12.46 1.73
N ALA A 57 7.52 12.25 2.68
CA ALA A 57 7.44 12.99 3.95
C ALA A 57 7.51 12.03 5.15
N ALA A 58 7.98 12.52 6.30
CA ALA A 58 7.99 11.73 7.52
C ALA A 58 6.57 11.60 8.11
N THR A 59 6.18 10.39 8.47
CA THR A 59 4.92 10.08 9.15
C THR A 59 5.24 9.17 10.33
N ALA A 60 5.13 9.66 11.57
CA ALA A 60 5.52 8.90 12.75
C ALA A 60 4.84 7.52 12.81
N PRO A 61 5.56 6.44 13.13
CA PRO A 61 6.97 6.37 13.56
C PRO A 61 8.02 6.29 12.43
N PHE A 62 7.60 6.47 11.18
CA PHE A 62 8.44 6.32 9.99
C PHE A 62 9.09 7.64 9.55
N VAL A 63 10.26 7.53 8.92
CA VAL A 63 10.99 8.69 8.39
C VAL A 63 10.90 8.76 6.86
N ALA A 64 11.14 9.94 6.31
CA ALA A 64 11.19 10.14 4.86
C ALA A 64 12.25 9.22 4.22
N GLY A 65 11.96 8.72 3.02
CA GLY A 65 12.78 7.77 2.28
C GLY A 65 12.56 6.31 2.65
N GLN A 66 11.88 6.00 3.76
CA GLN A 66 11.56 4.61 4.11
C GLN A 66 10.52 4.03 3.16
N VAL A 67 10.69 2.74 2.84
CA VAL A 67 9.70 1.96 2.12
C VAL A 67 8.77 1.32 3.14
N VAL A 68 7.48 1.63 3.04
CA VAL A 68 6.44 1.10 3.93
C VAL A 68 5.41 0.29 3.14
N ARG A 69 4.84 -0.71 3.82
CA ARG A 69 3.77 -1.56 3.29
C ARG A 69 2.50 -1.24 4.06
N ILE A 70 1.49 -0.73 3.37
CA ILE A 70 0.21 -0.32 3.95
C ILE A 70 -0.84 -1.33 3.52
N SER A 71 -1.53 -1.96 4.48
CA SER A 71 -2.63 -2.86 4.15
C SER A 71 -3.74 -2.07 3.46
N THR A 72 -4.21 -2.53 2.30
CA THR A 72 -5.28 -1.87 1.54
C THR A 72 -6.60 -1.80 2.32
N ASN A 73 -6.80 -2.71 3.28
CA ASN A 73 -7.98 -2.73 4.14
C ASN A 73 -7.97 -1.61 5.18
N GLN A 74 -6.81 -0.98 5.39
CA GLN A 74 -6.65 0.17 6.28
C GLN A 74 -6.74 1.49 5.51
N ILE A 75 -6.83 1.48 4.18
CA ILE A 75 -6.88 2.70 3.36
C ILE A 75 -8.33 3.20 3.28
N VAL A 76 -8.53 4.45 3.67
CA VAL A 76 -9.81 5.17 3.57
C VAL A 76 -9.89 5.96 2.27
N ALA A 77 -8.80 6.66 1.93
CA ALA A 77 -8.74 7.51 0.75
C ALA A 77 -7.31 7.55 0.18
N LEU A 78 -7.22 7.78 -1.13
CA LEU A 78 -5.98 7.91 -1.88
C LEU A 78 -6.16 9.00 -2.95
N GLY A 79 -5.18 9.91 -3.06
CA GLY A 79 -5.20 11.01 -4.03
C GLY A 79 -3.84 11.67 -4.25
#